data_AF-A0A539CQN7-F1
#
_entry.id   AF-A0A539CQN7-F1
#
_cell.length_a   1.000
_cell.length_b   1.000
_cell.length_c   1.000
_cell.angle_alpha   90.00
_cell.angle_beta   90.00
_cell.angle_gamma   90.00
#
_symmetry.space_group_name_H-M   'P 1'
#
loop_
_entity.id
_entity.type
_entity.pdbx_description
1 polymer ?
#
loop_
_entity_poly.entity_id
_entity_poly.type
_entity_poly.pdbx_seq_one_letter_code
_entity_poly.pdbx_strand_id
1 'polypeptide(L)'
;MPVRQDAVRAAKNAAQITKRISAIEARLRKFHDLISRIDKTLADPAAFSKDPAKAALLSAQRGELERLLVVAEEERLSLAGALDAAQETAARIE
;
A
#
# COMPACT_ATOMS: atom_id res chain seq x y z
N MET A 1 -9.81 38.87 1.27
CA MET A 1 -10.34 37.56 0.84
C MET A 1 -9.28 36.44 0.61
N PRO A 2 -8.07 36.42 1.22
CA PRO A 2 -7.11 35.32 0.98
C PRO A 2 -7.40 34.04 1.79
N VAL A 3 -7.84 34.17 3.04
CA VAL A 3 -8.03 33.05 4.00
C VAL A 3 -8.93 31.93 3.46
N ARG A 4 -10.05 32.29 2.80
CA ARG A 4 -11.00 31.31 2.25
C ARG A 4 -10.42 30.52 1.06
N GLN A 5 -9.46 31.06 0.31
CA GLN A 5 -8.84 30.36 -0.82
C GLN A 5 -7.81 29.34 -0.35
N ASP A 6 -7.10 29.62 0.75
CA ASP A 6 -6.07 28.74 1.30
C ASP A 6 -6.69 27.50 1.97
N ALA A 7 -7.78 27.66 2.72
CA ALA A 7 -8.54 26.54 3.29
C ALA A 7 -9.07 25.58 2.20
N VAL A 8 -9.62 26.14 1.12
CA VAL A 8 -10.13 25.34 -0.01
C VAL A 8 -9.00 24.56 -0.70
N ARG A 9 -7.79 25.13 -0.78
CA ARG A 9 -6.63 24.43 -1.33
C ARG A 9 -6.16 23.29 -0.41
N ALA A 10 -6.09 23.53 0.90
CA ALA A 10 -5.72 22.52 1.88
C ALA A 10 -6.71 21.33 1.86
N ALA A 11 -8.02 21.59 1.82
CA ALA A 11 -9.05 20.57 1.73
C ALA A 11 -8.95 19.73 0.43
N LYS A 12 -8.67 20.37 -0.72
CA LYS A 12 -8.43 19.67 -1.99
C LYS A 12 -7.20 18.77 -1.93
N ASN A 13 -6.11 19.25 -1.33
CA ASN A 13 -4.90 18.47 -1.14
C ASN A 13 -5.16 17.24 -0.26
N ALA A 14 -5.86 17.40 0.86
CA ALA A 14 -6.24 16.30 1.74
C ALA A 14 -7.07 15.25 0.98
N ALA A 15 -8.07 15.66 0.21
CA ALA A 15 -8.90 14.75 -0.60
C ALA A 15 -8.06 13.95 -1.62
N GLN A 16 -7.08 14.59 -2.27
CA GLN A 16 -6.17 13.92 -3.20
C GLN A 16 -5.28 12.89 -2.49
N ILE A 17 -4.75 13.23 -1.31
CA ILE A 17 -3.92 12.33 -0.50
C ILE A 17 -4.74 11.11 -0.06
N THR A 18 -5.97 11.30 0.44
CA THR A 18 -6.88 10.20 0.80
C THR A 18 -7.14 9.25 -0.35
N LYS A 19 -7.32 9.78 -1.57
CA LYS A 19 -7.49 8.94 -2.78
C LYS A 19 -6.24 8.11 -3.07
N ARG A 20 -5.04 8.68 -2.90
CA ARG A 20 -3.77 7.96 -3.09
C ARG A 20 -3.59 6.86 -2.03
N ILE A 21 -3.87 7.15 -0.77
CA ILE A 21 -3.86 6.15 0.32
C ILE A 21 -4.80 4.99 -0.02
N SER A 22 -6.03 5.27 -0.45
CA SER A 22 -7.01 4.24 -0.84
C SER A 22 -6.51 3.33 -1.96
N ALA A 23 -5.80 3.89 -2.95
CA ALA A 23 -5.21 3.13 -4.05
C ALA A 23 -4.06 2.23 -3.56
N ILE A 24 -3.21 2.73 -2.66
CA ILE A 24 -2.13 1.94 -2.06
C ILE A 24 -2.70 0.82 -1.20
N GLU A 25 -3.73 1.08 -0.40
CA GLU A 25 -4.38 0.04 0.41
C GLU A 25 -4.99 -1.07 -0.46
N ALA A 26 -5.56 -0.73 -1.61
CA ALA A 26 -6.01 -1.73 -2.57
C ALA A 26 -4.85 -2.57 -3.13
N ARG A 27 -3.68 -1.96 -3.34
CA ARG A 27 -2.46 -2.67 -3.76
C ARG A 27 -1.92 -3.57 -2.64
N LEU A 28 -1.89 -3.09 -1.39
CA LEU A 28 -1.49 -3.88 -0.22
C LEU A 28 -2.35 -5.14 -0.06
N ARG A 29 -3.69 -5.01 -0.15
CA ARG A 29 -4.61 -6.16 -0.11
C ARG A 29 -4.28 -7.17 -1.20
N LYS A 30 -4.03 -6.71 -2.43
CA LYS A 30 -3.64 -7.60 -3.55
C LYS A 30 -2.33 -8.35 -3.28
N PHE A 31 -1.32 -7.69 -2.71
CA PHE A 31 -0.07 -8.34 -2.37
C PHE A 31 -0.25 -9.39 -1.28
N HIS A 32 -0.99 -9.09 -0.21
CA HIS A 32 -1.33 -10.08 0.82
C HIS A 32 -2.08 -11.28 0.25
N ASP A 33 -3.06 -11.05 -0.63
CA ASP A 33 -3.83 -12.13 -1.27
C ASP A 33 -2.93 -13.03 -2.13
N LEU A 34 -1.99 -12.44 -2.89
CA LEU A 34 -1.06 -13.20 -3.71
C LEU A 34 -0.07 -13.99 -2.85
N ILE A 35 0.51 -13.37 -1.83
CA ILE A 35 1.38 -14.06 -0.86
C ILE A 35 0.64 -15.24 -0.24
N SER A 36 -0.58 -15.03 0.25
CA SER A 36 -1.39 -16.11 0.86
C SER A 36 -1.66 -17.28 -0.09
N ARG A 37 -1.89 -17.01 -1.39
CA ARG A 37 -2.07 -18.07 -2.39
C ARG A 37 -0.78 -18.83 -2.66
N ILE A 38 0.35 -18.13 -2.72
CA ILE A 38 1.66 -18.75 -2.89
C ILE A 38 1.98 -19.62 -1.67
N ASP A 39 1.77 -19.10 -0.46
CA ASP A 39 1.99 -19.83 0.80
C ASP A 39 1.18 -21.10 0.85
N LYS A 40 -0.11 -21.05 0.49
CA LYS A 40 -0.96 -22.25 0.40
C LYS A 40 -0.43 -23.29 -0.60
N THR A 41 0.14 -22.82 -1.72
CA THR A 41 0.71 -23.71 -2.74
C THR A 41 2.02 -24.34 -2.26
N LEU A 42 2.88 -23.56 -1.61
CA LEU A 42 4.18 -24.01 -1.11
C LEU A 42 4.07 -24.81 0.21
N ALA A 43 2.94 -24.72 0.91
CA ALA A 43 2.67 -25.51 2.11
C ALA A 43 2.47 -27.01 1.82
N ASP A 44 2.16 -27.41 0.57
CA ASP A 44 2.15 -28.83 0.17
C ASP A 44 3.60 -29.34 0.10
N PRO A 45 4.03 -30.27 0.97
CA PRO A 45 5.39 -30.81 0.94
C PRO A 45 5.74 -31.47 -0.40
N ALA A 46 4.74 -31.98 -1.12
CA ALA A 46 4.95 -32.59 -2.43
C ALA A 46 5.20 -31.55 -3.54
N ALA A 47 4.93 -30.26 -3.33
CA ALA A 47 5.15 -29.22 -4.33
C ALA A 47 6.61 -29.17 -4.81
N PHE A 48 7.56 -29.31 -3.87
CA PHE A 48 9.00 -29.28 -4.17
C PHE A 48 9.50 -30.56 -4.84
N SER A 49 8.85 -31.70 -4.61
CA SER A 49 9.22 -32.97 -5.27
C SER A 49 8.55 -33.15 -6.64
N LYS A 50 7.31 -32.69 -6.80
CA LYS A 50 6.55 -32.81 -8.05
C LYS A 50 7.01 -31.82 -9.12
N ASP A 51 7.28 -30.58 -8.72
CA ASP A 51 7.68 -29.51 -9.64
C ASP A 51 8.65 -28.55 -8.94
N PRO A 52 9.93 -28.94 -8.77
CA PRO A 52 10.92 -28.13 -8.07
C PRO A 52 11.15 -26.77 -8.74
N ALA A 53 11.06 -26.70 -10.07
CA ALA A 53 11.25 -25.46 -10.82
C ALA A 53 10.13 -24.45 -10.52
N LYS A 54 8.87 -24.89 -10.53
CA LYS A 54 7.73 -24.05 -10.15
C LYS A 54 7.78 -23.65 -8.68
N ALA A 55 8.14 -24.56 -7.78
CA ALA A 55 8.28 -24.24 -6.36
C ALA A 55 9.35 -23.17 -6.12
N ALA A 56 10.50 -23.27 -6.80
CA ALA A 56 11.56 -22.25 -6.74
C ALA A 56 11.09 -20.89 -7.28
N LEU A 57 10.36 -20.87 -8.40
CA LEU A 57 9.79 -19.65 -8.97
C LEU A 57 8.79 -18.99 -8.03
N LEU A 58 7.88 -19.77 -7.43
CA LEU A 58 6.89 -19.28 -6.48
C LEU A 58 7.56 -18.72 -5.21
N SER A 59 8.60 -19.38 -4.69
CA SER A 59 9.38 -18.86 -3.56
C SER A 59 10.05 -17.52 -3.89
N ALA A 60 10.61 -17.37 -5.09
CA ALA A 60 11.19 -16.11 -5.53
C ALA A 60 10.13 -15.00 -5.68
N GLN A 61 8.98 -15.32 -6.26
CA GLN A 61 7.85 -14.40 -6.39
C GLN A 61 7.31 -13.95 -5.03
N ARG A 62 7.21 -14.87 -4.06
CA ARG A 62 6.83 -14.56 -2.68
C ARG A 62 7.77 -13.52 -2.07
N GLY A 63 9.08 -13.74 -2.17
CA GLY A 63 10.07 -12.79 -1.64
C GLY A 63 10.02 -11.42 -2.32
N GLU A 64 9.72 -11.36 -3.62
CA GLU A 64 9.51 -10.08 -4.30
C GLU A 64 8.22 -9.38 -3.84
N LEU A 65 7.12 -10.12 -3.68
CA LEU A 65 5.88 -9.55 -3.16
C LEU A 65 6.05 -9.01 -1.74
N GLU A 66 6.82 -9.67 -0.88
CA GLU A 66 7.13 -9.15 0.47
C GLU A 66 7.93 -7.85 0.41
N ARG A 67 8.92 -7.74 -0.49
CA ARG A 67 9.65 -6.47 -0.69
C ARG A 67 8.72 -5.35 -1.16
N LEU A 68 7.88 -5.64 -2.14
CA LEU A 68 6.91 -4.67 -2.67
C LEU A 68 5.84 -4.28 -1.64
N LEU A 69 5.47 -5.21 -0.76
CA LEU A 69 4.57 -4.96 0.35
C LEU A 69 5.18 -3.93 1.31
N VAL A 70 6.41 -4.14 1.76
CA VAL A 70 7.12 -3.19 2.66
C VAL A 70 7.19 -1.80 2.03
N VAL A 71 7.60 -1.69 0.77
CA VAL A 71 7.66 -0.40 0.06
C VAL A 71 6.28 0.28 0.00
N ALA A 72 5.21 -0.48 -0.25
CA ALA A 72 3.87 0.06 -0.30
C ALA A 72 3.35 0.47 1.10
N GLU A 73 3.75 -0.22 2.17
CA GLU A 73 3.43 0.14 3.55
C GLU A 73 4.13 1.45 3.97
N GLU A 74 5.40 1.60 3.62
CA GLU A 74 6.17 2.84 3.83
C GLU A 74 5.55 4.02 3.08
N GLU A 75 5.18 3.82 1.81
CA GLU A 75 4.50 4.86 1.02
C GLU A 75 3.16 5.27 1.66
N ARG A 76 2.39 4.29 2.16
CA ARG A 76 1.12 4.55 2.86
C ARG A 76 1.35 5.37 4.14
N LEU A 77 2.36 5.00 4.93
CA LEU A 77 2.72 5.70 6.17
C LEU A 77 3.13 7.15 5.89
N SER A 78 3.94 7.37 4.85
CA SER A 78 4.35 8.71 4.41
C SER A 78 3.14 9.57 4.00
N LEU A 79 2.22 9.01 3.22
CA LEU A 79 1.00 9.71 2.81
C LEU A 79 0.06 9.98 3.98
N ALA A 80 -0.03 9.09 4.97
CA ALA A 80 -0.82 9.33 6.18
C ALA A 80 -0.29 10.57 6.94
N GLY A 81 1.03 10.67 7.15
CA GLY A 81 1.62 11.87 7.75
C GLY A 81 1.38 13.15 6.93
N ALA A 82 1.41 13.06 5.60
CA ALA A 82 1.06 14.19 4.74
C ALA A 82 -0.43 14.57 4.82
N LEU A 83 -1.32 13.59 5.00
CA LEU A 83 -2.76 13.83 5.18
C LEU A 83 -3.00 14.60 6.48
N ASP A 84 -2.41 14.13 7.58
CA ASP A 84 -2.54 14.76 8.90
C ASP A 84 -2.09 16.23 8.85
N ALA A 85 -0.94 16.52 8.22
CA ALA A 85 -0.45 17.88 8.04
C ALA A 85 -1.38 18.75 7.16
N ALA A 86 -1.96 18.18 6.10
CA ALA A 86 -2.90 18.89 5.25
C ALA A 86 -4.22 19.21 5.97
N GLN A 87 -4.71 18.29 6.80
CA GLN A 87 -5.91 18.47 7.62
C GLN A 87 -5.68 19.49 8.73
N GLU A 88 -4.53 19.45 9.39
CA GLU A 88 -4.16 20.45 10.40
C GLU A 88 -4.07 21.86 9.79
N THR A 89 -3.49 21.98 8.60
CA THR A 89 -3.44 23.25 7.87
C THR A 89 -4.84 23.76 7.54
N ALA A 90 -5.75 22.89 7.09
CA ALA A 90 -7.13 23.28 6.83
C ALA A 90 -7.83 23.76 8.11
N ALA A 91 -7.68 23.02 9.22
CA ALA A 91 -8.31 23.33 10.50
C ALA A 91 -7.79 24.62 11.16
N ARG A 92 -6.55 25.03 10.87
CA ARG A 92 -5.98 26.31 11.36
C ARG A 92 -6.44 27.55 10.58
N ILE A 93 -7.04 27.35 9.40
CA ILE A 93 -7.47 28.43 8.49
C ILE A 93 -9.01 28.63 8.57
N GLU A 94 -9.75 27.62 9.03
CA GLU A 94 -11.18 27.73 9.40
C GLU A 94 -11.41 28.56 10.67
#